data_AF-A0A368HDA1-F1
#
_entry.id   AF-A0A368HDA1-F1
#
_cell.length_a   1.000
_cell.length_b   1.000
_cell.length_c   1.000
_cell.angle_alpha   90.00
_cell.angle_beta   90.00
_cell.angle_gamma   90.00
#
_symmetry.space_group_name_H-M   'P 1'
#
loop_
_entity.id
_entity.type
_entity.pdbx_description
1 polymer ?
#
loop_
_entity_poly.entity_id
_entity_poly.type
_entity_poly.pdbx_seq_one_letter_code
_entity_poly.pdbx_strand_id
1 'polypeptide(L)'
;LFLVEKSRQKAKTAKKEDDTSWAHQLEETATPLDTAEDINTTMRTACSWNQYEESITSCLKAFANMCDTLTVDMLRNQFYTLPKPNPAECVVFGDPSNACKNRYSNVPCLDVSRILLEFLLLEDGGGYIHANRVTYPLLRNQFILTQGPLPRTVPEFWRMIWQENVETIIMLCRNIENGKWKCAEYLPNQDIRRAICLSQQLS
;
A
#
# COMPACT_ATOMS: atom_id res chain seq x y z
N LEU A 1 -9.75 5.06 5.44
CA LEU A 1 -8.79 4.79 4.35
C LEU A 1 -7.57 4.20 5.02
N PHE A 2 -7.24 2.96 4.69
CA PHE A 2 -6.02 2.30 5.17
C PHE A 2 -5.06 2.24 4.00
N LEU A 3 -3.81 2.65 4.24
CA LEU A 3 -2.72 2.43 3.29
C LEU A 3 -1.95 1.23 3.79
N VAL A 4 -1.83 0.25 2.91
CA VAL A 4 -1.13 -0.99 3.19
C VAL A 4 0.02 -1.09 2.21
N GLU A 5 1.24 -1.18 2.73
CA GLU A 5 2.48 -1.17 1.97
C GLU A 5 3.05 -2.59 1.84
N LYS A 6 3.46 -2.98 0.63
CA LYS A 6 4.24 -4.19 0.38
C LYS A 6 5.73 -3.86 0.23
N SER A 7 6.63 -4.72 0.73
CA SER A 7 8.05 -4.65 0.34
C SER A 7 8.29 -4.98 -1.12
N ARG A 8 9.44 -4.51 -1.61
CA ARG A 8 10.12 -5.05 -2.79
C ARG A 8 10.20 -6.56 -2.71
N GLN A 9 9.59 -7.26 -3.67
CA GLN A 9 10.18 -8.52 -4.08
C GLN A 9 11.50 -8.19 -4.78
N LYS A 10 12.64 -8.47 -4.13
CA LYS A 10 13.91 -8.57 -4.85
C LYS A 10 13.67 -9.60 -5.95
N ALA A 11 13.92 -9.23 -7.20
CA ALA A 11 13.89 -10.17 -8.31
C ALA A 11 14.77 -11.36 -7.90
N LYS A 12 14.16 -12.52 -7.68
CA LYS A 12 14.91 -13.76 -7.51
C LYS A 12 15.52 -14.03 -8.88
N THR A 13 16.79 -13.67 -9.06
CA THR A 13 17.59 -14.27 -10.12
C THR A 13 17.57 -15.77 -9.85
N ALA A 14 16.88 -16.53 -10.69
CA ALA A 14 16.82 -17.97 -10.59
C ALA A 14 18.23 -18.52 -10.84
N LYS A 15 18.98 -18.73 -9.76
CA LYS A 15 20.17 -19.56 -9.80
C LYS A 15 19.69 -21.01 -9.68
N LYS A 16 19.85 -21.74 -10.78
CA LYS A 16 19.72 -23.19 -10.83
C LYS A 16 20.99 -23.73 -10.18
N GLU A 17 20.90 -24.30 -8.98
CA GLU A 17 22.03 -24.99 -8.35
C GLU A 17 21.63 -26.45 -8.15
N ASP A 18 22.35 -27.31 -8.87
CA ASP A 18 22.35 -28.76 -8.76
C ASP A 18 22.96 -29.18 -7.41
N ASP A 19 22.44 -30.28 -6.87
CA ASP A 19 22.95 -30.97 -5.68
C ASP A 19 24.46 -31.25 -5.75
N THR A 20 25.21 -30.91 -4.68
CA THR A 20 26.10 -31.88 -3.99
C THR A 20 26.80 -31.29 -2.75
N SER A 21 26.73 -32.09 -1.68
CA SER A 21 27.73 -32.33 -0.63
C SER A 21 28.00 -31.29 0.48
N TRP A 22 27.92 -31.82 1.70
CA TRP A 22 28.14 -31.20 3.00
C TRP A 22 29.63 -31.27 3.44
N ALA A 23 30.00 -30.34 4.32
CA ALA A 23 31.24 -30.16 5.10
C ALA A 23 32.54 -29.74 4.38
N HIS A 24 33.05 -28.56 4.75
CA HIS A 24 34.14 -28.41 5.72
C HIS A 24 34.30 -26.94 6.17
N GLN A 25 34.51 -26.71 7.47
CA GLN A 25 34.92 -25.44 8.08
C GLN A 25 36.42 -25.18 7.85
N LEU A 26 36.82 -23.93 7.61
CA LEU A 26 37.72 -23.11 8.45
C LEU A 26 38.38 -21.94 7.66
N GLU A 27 38.30 -20.77 8.29
CA GLU A 27 39.29 -19.67 8.36
C GLU A 27 39.66 -18.76 7.18
N GLU A 28 40.04 -17.55 7.62
CA GLU A 28 40.17 -16.25 6.98
C GLU A 28 41.31 -16.14 5.97
N THR A 29 41.13 -15.31 4.94
CA THR A 29 42.14 -14.31 4.55
C THR A 29 41.48 -13.16 3.79
N ALA A 30 41.55 -11.95 4.35
CA ALA A 30 41.25 -10.70 3.66
C ALA A 30 42.43 -10.28 2.78
N THR A 31 42.16 -9.96 1.51
CA THR A 31 43.08 -9.26 0.59
C THR A 31 42.29 -8.33 -0.35
N PRO A 32 42.91 -7.27 -0.89
CA PRO A 32 42.40 -5.91 -0.76
C PRO A 32 41.72 -5.30 -1.99
N LEU A 33 40.79 -4.38 -1.70
CA LEU A 33 40.38 -3.18 -2.46
C LEU A 33 40.42 -3.27 -4.00
N ASP A 34 39.26 -3.53 -4.59
CA ASP A 34 38.94 -3.20 -5.98
C ASP A 34 38.22 -1.84 -6.03
N THR A 35 38.98 -0.74 -5.95
CA THR A 35 38.46 0.64 -5.81
C THR A 35 37.71 1.19 -7.04
N ALA A 36 37.64 0.46 -8.15
CA ALA A 36 37.05 0.95 -9.39
C ALA A 36 35.52 0.71 -9.49
N GLU A 37 35.01 -0.37 -8.91
CA GLU A 37 33.57 -0.68 -8.94
C GLU A 37 32.74 0.19 -7.97
N ASP A 38 33.33 0.57 -6.83
CA ASP A 38 32.67 1.42 -5.84
C ASP A 38 32.49 2.86 -6.33
N ILE A 39 33.46 3.41 -7.07
CA ILE A 39 33.36 4.78 -7.61
C ILE A 39 32.27 4.86 -8.68
N ASN A 40 32.19 3.88 -9.58
CA ASN A 40 31.20 3.88 -10.65
C ASN A 40 29.77 3.64 -10.10
N THR A 41 29.63 2.82 -9.06
CA THR A 41 28.35 2.59 -8.38
C THR A 41 27.91 3.82 -7.59
N THR A 42 28.82 4.47 -6.87
CA THR A 42 28.58 5.71 -6.13
C THR A 42 28.28 6.89 -7.06
N MET A 43 28.97 6.99 -8.21
CA MET A 43 28.69 8.02 -9.21
C MET A 43 27.37 7.80 -9.97
N ARG A 44 27.01 6.55 -10.28
CA ARG A 44 25.68 6.23 -10.85
C ARG A 44 24.55 6.54 -9.88
N THR A 45 24.74 6.26 -8.59
CA THR A 45 23.78 6.64 -7.56
C THR A 45 23.74 8.16 -7.37
N ALA A 46 24.88 8.84 -7.20
CA ALA A 46 24.93 10.29 -7.03
C ALA A 46 24.34 11.06 -8.23
N CYS A 47 24.65 10.65 -9.46
CA CYS A 47 24.05 11.23 -10.67
C CYS A 47 22.53 10.99 -10.73
N SER A 48 22.09 9.78 -10.38
CA SER A 48 20.66 9.45 -10.24
C SER A 48 19.97 10.24 -9.12
N TRP A 49 20.66 10.55 -8.03
CA TRP A 49 20.13 11.31 -6.90
C TRP A 49 20.01 12.80 -7.23
N ASN A 50 21.04 13.39 -7.85
CA ASN A 50 20.99 14.77 -8.32
C ASN A 50 19.86 14.97 -9.34
N GLN A 51 19.71 14.03 -10.28
CA GLN A 51 18.63 14.07 -11.28
C GLN A 51 17.24 13.88 -10.65
N TYR A 52 17.13 13.07 -9.60
CA TYR A 52 15.90 12.92 -8.80
C TYR A 52 15.58 14.20 -8.01
N GLU A 53 16.58 14.84 -7.41
CA GLU A 53 16.42 16.08 -6.64
C GLU A 53 16.03 17.26 -7.53
N GLU A 54 16.62 17.37 -8.72
CA GLU A 54 16.21 18.32 -9.76
C GLU A 54 14.77 18.07 -10.22
N SER A 55 14.39 16.80 -10.41
CA SER A 55 13.02 16.42 -10.78
C SER A 55 12.02 16.80 -9.69
N ILE A 56 12.28 16.49 -8.42
CA ILE A 56 11.42 16.90 -7.30
C ILE A 56 11.33 18.41 -7.21
N THR A 57 12.47 19.10 -7.29
CA THR A 57 12.51 20.56 -7.22
C THR A 57 11.69 21.19 -8.34
N SER A 58 11.78 20.63 -9.55
CA SER A 58 10.96 21.04 -10.70
C SER A 58 9.47 20.81 -10.45
N CYS A 59 9.07 19.64 -9.96
CA CYS A 59 7.68 19.33 -9.61
C CYS A 59 7.15 20.26 -8.51
N LEU A 60 7.92 20.54 -7.47
CA LEU A 60 7.54 21.43 -6.38
C LEU A 60 7.40 22.88 -6.85
N LYS A 61 8.31 23.37 -7.70
CA LYS A 61 8.21 24.70 -8.32
C LYS A 61 6.97 24.78 -9.21
N ALA A 62 6.70 23.76 -10.03
CA ALA A 62 5.51 23.70 -10.87
C ALA A 62 4.22 23.71 -10.02
N PHE A 63 4.20 22.96 -8.92
CA PHE A 63 3.09 22.96 -7.97
C PHE A 63 2.89 24.33 -7.31
N ALA A 64 3.97 24.98 -6.85
CA ALA A 64 3.90 26.32 -6.26
C ALA A 64 3.34 27.35 -7.26
N ASN A 65 3.86 27.37 -8.49
CA ASN A 65 3.36 28.25 -9.56
C ASN A 65 1.88 27.96 -9.90
N MET A 66 1.49 26.69 -9.82
CA MET A 66 0.09 26.30 -10.00
C MET A 66 -0.78 26.85 -8.86
N CYS A 67 -0.32 26.78 -7.60
CA CYS A 67 -1.04 27.35 -6.46
C CYS A 67 -1.18 28.88 -6.53
N ASP A 68 -0.21 29.58 -7.11
CA ASP A 68 -0.28 31.04 -7.31
C ASP A 68 -1.34 31.47 -8.34
N THR A 69 -1.71 30.56 -9.24
CA THR A 69 -2.64 30.85 -10.35
C THR A 69 -4.00 30.18 -10.20
N LEU A 70 -4.11 29.13 -9.37
CA LEU A 70 -5.36 28.42 -9.12
C LEU A 70 -6.17 29.09 -8.01
N THR A 71 -7.39 29.50 -8.35
CA THR A 71 -8.37 29.88 -7.34
C THR A 71 -9.06 28.66 -6.75
N VAL A 72 -9.70 28.83 -5.58
CA VAL A 72 -10.51 27.78 -4.94
C VAL A 72 -11.62 27.28 -5.87
N ASP A 73 -12.20 28.15 -6.69
CA ASP A 73 -13.25 27.77 -7.64
C ASP A 73 -12.70 26.92 -8.78
N MET A 74 -11.48 27.19 -9.25
CA MET A 74 -10.82 26.37 -10.27
C MET A 74 -10.52 24.96 -9.73
N LEU A 75 -9.99 24.86 -8.51
CA LEU A 75 -9.78 23.57 -7.84
C LEU A 75 -11.10 22.81 -7.66
N ARG A 76 -12.17 23.52 -7.27
CA ARG A 76 -13.50 22.92 -7.14
C ARG A 76 -14.02 22.39 -8.48
N ASN A 77 -13.85 23.14 -9.55
CA ASN A 77 -14.25 22.71 -10.89
C ASN A 77 -13.44 21.49 -11.34
N GLN A 78 -12.12 21.50 -11.15
CA GLN A 78 -11.26 20.33 -11.43
C GLN A 78 -11.74 19.08 -10.68
N PHE A 79 -12.04 19.21 -9.38
CA PHE A 79 -12.57 18.11 -8.58
C PHE A 79 -13.89 17.55 -9.13
N TYR A 80 -14.82 18.41 -9.55
CA TYR A 80 -16.09 17.96 -10.11
C TYR A 80 -15.96 17.32 -11.50
N THR A 81 -14.93 17.66 -12.26
CA THR A 81 -14.63 17.00 -13.55
C THR A 81 -13.98 15.64 -13.43
N LEU A 82 -13.57 15.22 -12.21
CA LEU A 82 -12.97 13.90 -12.02
C LEU A 82 -13.95 12.79 -12.44
N PRO A 83 -13.44 11.72 -13.08
CA PRO A 83 -14.25 10.58 -13.48
C PRO A 83 -15.04 10.03 -12.29
N LYS A 84 -16.33 9.77 -12.50
CA LYS A 84 -17.14 9.04 -11.54
C LYS A 84 -17.00 7.55 -11.80
N PRO A 85 -16.92 6.72 -10.74
CA PRO A 85 -16.89 5.27 -10.90
C PRO A 85 -18.11 4.79 -11.69
N ASN A 86 -17.89 3.99 -12.72
CA ASN A 86 -18.96 3.37 -13.49
C ASN A 86 -19.52 2.18 -12.69
N PRO A 87 -20.84 2.09 -12.44
CA PRO A 87 -21.42 0.93 -11.75
C PRO A 87 -21.11 -0.41 -12.42
N ALA A 88 -20.92 -0.43 -13.75
CA ALA A 88 -20.54 -1.63 -14.49
C ALA A 88 -19.11 -2.12 -14.16
N GLU A 89 -18.28 -1.29 -13.54
CA GLU A 89 -16.93 -1.63 -13.07
C GLU A 89 -16.92 -2.06 -11.59
N CYS A 90 -18.08 -2.13 -10.94
CA CYS A 90 -18.24 -2.38 -9.51
C CYS A 90 -19.29 -3.47 -9.25
N VAL A 91 -19.37 -4.49 -10.11
CA VAL A 91 -20.39 -5.54 -10.08
C VAL A 91 -20.30 -6.34 -8.80
N VAL A 92 -19.09 -6.75 -8.39
CA VAL A 92 -18.90 -7.58 -7.18
C VAL A 92 -19.24 -6.78 -5.91
N PHE A 93 -18.92 -5.49 -5.89
CA PHE A 93 -19.33 -4.57 -4.83
C PHE A 93 -20.85 -4.41 -4.75
N GLY A 94 -21.52 -4.35 -5.91
CA GLY A 94 -22.97 -4.19 -6.02
C GLY A 94 -23.79 -5.45 -5.73
N ASP A 95 -23.15 -6.62 -5.61
CA ASP A 95 -23.83 -7.87 -5.29
C ASP A 95 -24.45 -7.81 -3.88
N PRO A 96 -25.77 -8.09 -3.73
CA PRO A 96 -26.44 -8.05 -2.44
C PRO A 96 -25.80 -8.95 -1.36
N SER A 97 -25.16 -10.07 -1.75
CA SER A 97 -24.45 -10.95 -0.82
C SER A 97 -23.24 -10.29 -0.16
N ASN A 98 -22.64 -9.30 -0.83
CA ASN A 98 -21.48 -8.55 -0.35
C ASN A 98 -21.85 -7.26 0.38
N ALA A 99 -23.12 -6.83 0.35
CA ALA A 99 -23.56 -5.55 0.91
C ALA A 99 -23.19 -5.40 2.40
N CYS A 100 -23.27 -6.48 3.18
CA CYS A 100 -22.90 -6.46 4.60
C CYS A 100 -21.38 -6.30 4.86
N LYS A 101 -20.55 -6.53 3.83
CA LYS A 101 -19.09 -6.38 3.88
C LYS A 101 -18.65 -4.94 3.51
N ASN A 102 -19.58 -4.10 3.07
CA ASN A 102 -19.34 -2.71 2.67
C ASN A 102 -19.70 -1.75 3.80
N ARG A 103 -18.76 -0.90 4.25
CA ARG A 103 -19.03 0.10 5.28
C ARG A 103 -19.96 1.21 4.79
N TYR A 104 -19.82 1.59 3.51
CA TYR A 104 -20.60 2.65 2.88
C TYR A 104 -21.07 2.17 1.52
N SER A 105 -22.38 2.21 1.27
CA SER A 105 -22.97 1.81 -0.01
C SER A 105 -22.63 2.75 -1.16
N ASN A 106 -22.24 3.99 -0.86
CA ASN A 106 -21.88 5.01 -1.83
C ASN A 106 -20.36 5.12 -2.09
N VAL A 107 -19.55 4.21 -1.54
CA VAL A 107 -18.11 4.15 -1.78
C VAL A 107 -17.80 2.85 -2.53
N PRO A 108 -17.75 2.88 -3.87
CA PRO A 108 -17.59 1.68 -4.68
C PRO A 108 -16.20 1.05 -4.53
N CYS A 109 -16.12 -0.25 -4.81
CA CYS A 109 -14.88 -1.01 -4.95
C CYS A 109 -14.80 -1.50 -6.39
N LEU A 110 -13.71 -1.15 -7.09
CA LEU A 110 -13.54 -1.44 -8.52
C LEU A 110 -13.16 -2.91 -8.73
N ASP A 111 -13.81 -3.58 -9.67
CA ASP A 111 -13.58 -5.00 -9.95
C ASP A 111 -12.19 -5.26 -10.55
N VAL A 112 -11.68 -4.35 -11.38
CA VAL A 112 -10.39 -4.51 -12.08
C VAL A 112 -9.19 -4.60 -11.14
N SER A 113 -9.25 -3.93 -10.00
CA SER A 113 -8.14 -3.84 -9.05
C SER A 113 -8.49 -4.37 -7.67
N ARG A 114 -9.68 -4.95 -7.47
CA ARG A 114 -10.07 -5.50 -6.17
C ARG A 114 -9.15 -6.65 -5.78
N ILE A 115 -8.97 -6.83 -4.48
CA ILE A 115 -8.32 -8.03 -3.97
C ILE A 115 -9.37 -9.13 -3.86
N LEU A 116 -9.03 -10.30 -4.38
CA LEU A 116 -9.78 -11.54 -4.19
C LEU A 116 -9.02 -12.37 -3.16
N LEU A 117 -9.68 -12.77 -2.08
CA LEU A 117 -9.13 -13.72 -1.13
C LEU A 117 -9.25 -15.13 -1.71
N GLU A 118 -8.15 -15.87 -1.72
CA GLU A 118 -8.07 -17.18 -2.39
C GLU A 118 -8.06 -18.37 -1.41
N PHE A 119 -7.89 -18.10 -0.11
CA PHE A 119 -7.72 -19.15 0.90
C PHE A 119 -8.61 -18.93 2.13
N LEU A 120 -8.88 -20.04 2.84
CA LEU A 120 -9.72 -20.08 4.05
C LEU A 120 -11.06 -19.36 3.84
N LEU A 121 -11.81 -19.70 2.79
CA LEU A 121 -13.13 -19.13 2.51
C LEU A 121 -14.15 -19.65 3.53
N LEU A 122 -14.19 -19.01 4.70
CA LEU A 122 -14.99 -19.41 5.86
C LEU A 122 -16.48 -19.06 5.73
N GLU A 123 -16.87 -18.21 4.78
CA GLU A 123 -18.26 -17.79 4.54
C GLU A 123 -18.58 -17.72 3.04
N ASP A 124 -19.88 -17.78 2.73
CA ASP A 124 -20.43 -17.41 1.43
C ASP A 124 -20.05 -15.96 1.06
N GLY A 125 -19.79 -15.72 -0.22
CA GLY A 125 -19.34 -14.42 -0.73
C GLY A 125 -17.94 -14.43 -1.35
N GLY A 126 -17.47 -15.61 -1.81
CA GLY A 126 -16.53 -15.73 -2.92
C GLY A 126 -15.21 -14.96 -2.77
N GLY A 127 -14.67 -14.87 -1.55
CA GLY A 127 -13.40 -14.19 -1.30
C GLY A 127 -13.46 -12.66 -1.39
N TYR A 128 -14.65 -12.06 -1.37
CA TYR A 128 -14.80 -10.62 -1.45
C TYR A 128 -14.30 -9.90 -0.19
N ILE A 129 -13.47 -8.88 -0.40
CA ILE A 129 -13.10 -7.86 0.58
C ILE A 129 -13.10 -6.49 -0.12
N HIS A 130 -13.58 -5.44 0.56
CA HIS A 130 -13.58 -4.07 0.03
C HIS A 130 -12.17 -3.47 0.11
N ALA A 131 -11.33 -3.84 -0.85
CA ALA A 131 -9.95 -3.39 -0.96
C ALA A 131 -9.48 -3.38 -2.42
N ASN A 132 -8.78 -2.33 -2.83
CA ASN A 132 -8.25 -2.16 -4.17
C ASN A 132 -6.73 -1.98 -4.15
N ARG A 133 -6.02 -2.62 -5.08
CA ARG A 133 -4.62 -2.32 -5.36
C ARG A 133 -4.51 -0.98 -6.06
N VAL A 134 -3.55 -0.16 -5.63
CA VAL A 134 -3.22 1.11 -6.25
C VAL A 134 -1.74 1.12 -6.57
N THR A 135 -1.46 1.28 -7.86
CA THR A 135 -0.12 1.46 -8.40
C THR A 135 -0.12 2.74 -9.22
N TYR A 136 1.00 3.46 -9.17
CA TYR A 136 1.18 4.65 -9.98
C TYR A 136 2.67 4.77 -10.32
N PRO A 137 3.05 5.19 -11.53
CA PRO A 137 4.47 5.17 -11.96
C PRO A 137 5.42 5.94 -11.05
N LEU A 138 4.95 7.02 -10.40
CA LEU A 138 5.77 7.81 -9.47
C LEU A 138 5.78 7.26 -8.04
N LEU A 139 4.89 6.32 -7.71
CA LEU A 139 4.89 5.67 -6.42
C LEU A 139 5.92 4.54 -6.44
N ARG A 140 6.93 4.66 -5.58
CA ARG A 140 7.95 3.61 -5.41
C ARG A 140 7.34 2.31 -4.89
N ASN A 141 6.27 2.42 -4.09
CA ASN A 141 5.63 1.31 -3.41
C ASN A 141 4.21 1.08 -3.94
N GLN A 142 3.77 -0.17 -3.89
CA GLN A 142 2.39 -0.53 -4.20
C GLN A 142 1.55 -0.39 -2.95
N PHE A 143 0.36 0.19 -3.10
CA PHE A 143 -0.56 0.38 -2.00
C PHE A 143 -1.79 -0.49 -2.16
N ILE A 144 -2.36 -0.88 -1.03
CA ILE A 144 -3.73 -1.37 -0.97
C ILE A 144 -4.54 -0.31 -0.23
N LEU A 145 -5.60 0.16 -0.88
CA LEU A 145 -6.58 1.04 -0.26
C LEU A 145 -7.78 0.20 0.18
N THR A 146 -8.09 0.23 1.47
CA THR A 146 -9.26 -0.48 2.01
C THR A 146 -10.03 0.38 3.02
N GLN A 147 -11.30 0.02 3.23
CA GLN A 147 -12.13 0.58 4.29
C GLN A 147 -11.60 0.22 5.68
N GLY A 148 -12.04 0.94 6.71
CA GLY A 148 -11.84 0.47 8.08
C GLY A 148 -12.59 -0.83 8.31
N PRO A 149 -11.92 -1.91 8.77
CA PRO A 149 -12.57 -3.20 9.00
C PRO A 149 -13.87 -3.04 9.78
N LEU A 150 -14.91 -3.74 9.33
CA LEU A 150 -16.13 -3.95 10.11
C LEU A 150 -15.86 -5.08 11.10
N PRO A 151 -16.60 -5.18 12.23
CA PRO A 151 -16.42 -6.28 13.17
C PRO A 151 -16.43 -7.66 12.49
N ARG A 152 -17.33 -7.84 11.50
CA ARG A 152 -17.43 -9.07 10.72
C ARG A 152 -16.35 -9.28 9.66
N THR A 153 -15.68 -8.21 9.21
CA THR A 153 -14.65 -8.32 8.15
C THR A 153 -13.23 -8.28 8.70
N VAL A 154 -13.04 -8.33 10.03
CA VAL A 154 -11.71 -8.41 10.66
C VAL A 154 -10.96 -9.68 10.21
N PRO A 155 -11.59 -10.87 10.13
CA PRO A 155 -10.91 -12.08 9.64
C PRO A 155 -10.46 -11.97 8.17
N GLU A 156 -11.30 -11.40 7.29
CA GLU A 156 -10.98 -11.10 5.89
C GLU A 156 -9.81 -10.11 5.81
N PHE A 157 -9.83 -9.07 6.64
CA PHE A 157 -8.76 -8.07 6.67
C PHE A 157 -7.41 -8.73 6.98
N TRP A 158 -7.30 -9.53 8.04
CA TRP A 158 -6.04 -10.21 8.36
C TRP A 158 -5.63 -11.24 7.32
N ARG A 159 -6.58 -11.95 6.69
CA ARG A 159 -6.29 -12.82 5.54
C ARG A 159 -5.70 -12.04 4.37
N MET A 160 -6.25 -10.87 4.06
CA MET A 160 -5.71 -9.98 3.04
C MET A 160 -4.27 -9.58 3.38
N ILE A 161 -4.02 -9.11 4.61
CA ILE A 161 -2.67 -8.72 5.06
C ILE A 161 -1.67 -9.86 4.86
N TRP A 162 -2.05 -11.09 5.25
CA TRP A 162 -1.22 -12.27 5.06
C TRP A 162 -0.99 -12.64 3.59
N GLN A 163 -2.07 -12.80 2.81
CA GLN A 163 -2.02 -13.16 1.38
C GLN A 163 -1.18 -12.16 0.59
N GLU A 164 -1.33 -10.89 0.94
CA GLU A 164 -0.67 -9.80 0.24
C GLU A 164 0.75 -9.54 0.74
N ASN A 165 1.23 -10.28 1.75
CA ASN A 165 2.53 -10.08 2.35
C ASN A 165 2.78 -8.61 2.71
N VAL A 166 1.82 -8.05 3.45
CA VAL A 166 1.80 -6.66 3.87
C VAL A 166 2.77 -6.46 5.03
N GLU A 167 3.56 -5.40 4.96
CA GLU A 167 4.51 -5.05 6.00
C GLU A 167 4.00 -3.94 6.91
N THR A 168 3.41 -2.90 6.32
CA THR A 168 2.96 -1.71 7.05
C THR A 168 1.46 -1.52 6.88
N ILE A 169 0.76 -1.27 8.00
CA ILE A 169 -0.65 -0.86 8.02
C ILE A 169 -0.71 0.57 8.55
N ILE A 170 -1.16 1.50 7.71
CA ILE A 170 -1.37 2.90 8.08
C ILE A 170 -2.86 3.14 8.27
N MET A 171 -3.25 3.47 9.51
CA MET A 171 -4.62 3.81 9.89
C MET A 171 -4.79 5.34 9.93
N LEU A 172 -5.72 5.87 9.13
CA LEU A 172 -5.94 7.33 9.01
C LEU A 172 -7.18 7.84 9.77
N CYS A 173 -7.75 7.03 10.68
CA CYS A 173 -8.92 7.43 11.47
C CYS A 173 -8.85 6.87 12.89
N ARG A 174 -9.63 7.43 13.81
CA ARG A 174 -9.93 6.77 15.10
C ARG A 174 -11.00 5.70 14.89
N ASN A 175 -11.20 4.84 15.89
CA ASN A 175 -12.30 3.87 15.85
C ASN A 175 -13.66 4.57 15.84
N ILE A 176 -13.77 5.67 16.59
CA ILE A 176 -14.95 6.51 16.69
C ILE A 176 -14.54 7.97 16.45
N GLU A 177 -15.26 8.65 15.57
CA GLU A 177 -15.09 10.08 15.28
C GLU A 177 -16.47 10.73 15.24
N ASN A 178 -16.64 11.84 15.96
CA ASN A 178 -17.91 12.57 16.03
C ASN A 178 -19.11 11.64 16.34
N GLY A 179 -18.91 10.70 17.28
CA GLY A 179 -19.92 9.72 17.69
C GLY A 179 -20.21 8.61 16.65
N LYS A 180 -19.49 8.55 15.53
CA LYS A 180 -19.71 7.55 14.46
C LYS A 180 -18.55 6.56 14.40
N TRP A 181 -18.90 5.28 14.27
CA TRP A 181 -17.93 4.20 14.06
C TRP A 181 -17.26 4.30 12.69
N LYS A 182 -15.93 4.35 12.67
CA LYS A 182 -15.10 4.43 11.47
C LYS A 182 -14.27 3.17 11.23
N CYS A 183 -13.90 2.48 12.31
CA CYS A 183 -13.08 1.27 12.23
C CYS A 183 -13.37 0.37 13.44
N ALA A 184 -13.44 -0.94 13.22
CA ALA A 184 -13.41 -1.91 14.30
C ALA A 184 -11.99 -2.01 14.89
N GLU A 185 -11.91 -2.49 16.13
CA GLU A 185 -10.63 -2.89 16.69
C GLU A 185 -10.16 -4.18 16.02
N TYR A 186 -9.00 -4.12 15.37
CA TYR A 186 -8.43 -5.27 14.64
C TYR A 186 -7.03 -5.64 15.13
N LEU A 187 -6.33 -4.73 15.84
CA LEU A 187 -5.03 -4.99 16.44
C LEU A 187 -5.19 -5.59 17.85
N PRO A 188 -4.47 -6.67 18.20
CA PRO A 188 -4.51 -7.25 19.54
C PRO A 188 -3.79 -6.35 20.55
N ASN A 189 -4.38 -6.10 21.72
CA ASN A 189 -3.84 -5.46 22.94
C ASN A 189 -3.02 -4.15 22.81
N GLN A 190 -3.03 -3.33 23.87
CA GLN A 190 -2.50 -1.95 23.84
C GLN A 190 -1.00 -1.86 23.53
N ASP A 191 -0.20 -2.89 23.86
CA ASP A 191 1.26 -2.86 23.68
C ASP A 191 1.69 -3.02 22.22
N ILE A 192 0.97 -3.82 21.44
CA ILE A 192 1.23 -3.99 19.99
C ILE A 192 0.75 -2.74 19.21
N ARG A 193 -0.29 -2.05 19.70
CA ARG A 193 -0.77 -0.79 19.09
C ARG A 193 0.32 0.28 19.04
N ARG A 194 1.18 0.38 20.05
CA ARG A 194 2.28 1.36 20.10
C ARG A 194 3.38 1.06 19.08
N ALA A 195 3.59 -0.21 18.73
CA ALA A 195 4.60 -0.63 17.76
C ALA A 195 4.13 -0.50 16.30
N ILE A 196 2.83 -0.68 16.04
CA ILE A 196 2.27 -0.76 14.68
C ILE A 196 1.59 0.55 14.25
N CYS A 197 1.05 1.34 15.18
CA CYS A 197 0.33 2.57 14.86
C CYS A 197 1.23 3.80 15.02
N LEU A 198 1.79 4.30 13.91
CA LEU A 198 2.45 5.62 13.86
C LEU A 198 1.47 6.80 13.97
N SER A 199 0.17 6.54 14.19
CA SER A 199 -0.83 7.60 14.34
C SER A 199 -1.33 7.70 15.77
N GLN A 200 -1.43 8.95 16.25
CA GLN A 200 -2.09 9.43 17.48
C GLN A 200 -1.20 9.77 18.69
N GLN A 201 -0.12 10.51 18.45
CA GLN A 201 0.30 11.59 19.36
C GLN A 201 0.26 12.94 18.62
N LEU A 202 -0.93 13.42 18.28
CA LEU A 202 -1.14 14.85 18.02
C LEU A 202 -2.48 15.27 18.64
N SER A 203 -2.35 16.28 19.52
CA SER A 203 -3.31 16.94 20.43
C SER A 203 -3.78 16.15 21.64
#